data_AF-A0A447KQQ9-F1
#
_entry.id   AF-A0A447KQQ9-F1
#
_cell.length_a   1.000
_cell.length_b   1.000
_cell.length_c   1.000
_cell.angle_alpha   90.00
_cell.angle_beta   90.00
_cell.angle_gamma   90.00
#
_symmetry.space_group_name_H-M   'P 1'
#
loop_
_entity.id
_entity.type
_entity.pdbx_description
1 polymer ?
#
loop_
_entity_poly.entity_id
_entity_poly.type
_entity_poly.pdbx_seq_one_letter_code
_entity_poly.pdbx_strand_id
1 'polypeptide(L)'
;MPPDLIPTYTKDLNIELYGQKELLETFHFFTREGGLFRADEYLVTGGDYQYYLDVYSIGCTTPDFYLQIGGDCLDEGAHQQDVVNTLLELDMEDEQTTKRIGRVAYRDFNFNDHDGTIVTAKQIKSAVIDRDFRGAGLASNIYRMLTEKHDHLVCDSMQSISGGSLWASSILSIGEVRIYDTKKAQFIDVLGRLGLGINGAVPWSCQTLTIEQIDLWGRSYNQDACHHIVNVISKERFYEE
;
A
#
# COMPACT_ATOMS: atom_id res chain seq x y z
N MET A 1 -17.12 -15.26 3.21
CA MET A 1 -15.69 -15.60 3.40
C MET A 1 -14.77 -14.50 2.83
N PRO A 2 -14.47 -13.42 3.61
CA PRO A 2 -13.50 -12.30 3.39
C PRO A 2 -12.06 -12.41 2.83
N PRO A 3 -11.03 -11.67 3.34
CA PRO A 3 -9.63 -12.11 3.36
C PRO A 3 -9.17 -12.82 4.65
N ASP A 4 -8.21 -13.72 4.53
CA ASP A 4 -7.63 -14.47 5.65
C ASP A 4 -6.35 -13.80 6.16
N LEU A 5 -6.23 -13.67 7.48
CA LEU A 5 -5.01 -13.19 8.12
C LEU A 5 -4.03 -14.35 8.34
N ILE A 6 -2.86 -14.25 7.72
CA ILE A 6 -1.70 -15.11 7.97
C ILE A 6 -0.72 -14.42 8.92
N PRO A 7 0.08 -15.16 9.71
CA PRO A 7 0.86 -14.56 10.81
C PRO A 7 1.85 -13.50 10.32
N THR A 8 2.71 -13.89 9.38
CA THR A 8 3.58 -13.02 8.59
C THR A 8 3.82 -13.67 7.23
N TYR A 9 4.26 -12.89 6.25
CA TYR A 9 5.12 -13.39 5.19
C TYR A 9 6.35 -12.47 5.12
N THR A 10 7.52 -13.06 4.89
CA THR A 10 8.76 -12.33 4.62
C THR A 10 9.22 -12.74 3.23
N LYS A 11 9.42 -11.75 2.35
CA LYS A 11 10.18 -11.93 1.11
C LYS A 11 11.48 -11.19 1.26
N ASP A 12 12.56 -11.76 0.73
CA ASP A 12 13.86 -11.11 0.67
C ASP A 12 13.83 -10.03 -0.43
N LEU A 13 14.20 -8.79 -0.08
CA LEU A 13 14.28 -7.66 -1.01
C LEU A 13 15.54 -7.72 -1.90
N ASN A 14 16.50 -8.60 -1.59
CA ASN A 14 17.71 -8.81 -2.37
C ASN A 14 17.51 -9.79 -3.54
N ILE A 15 16.47 -10.64 -3.49
CA ILE A 15 16.14 -11.55 -4.59
C ILE A 15 15.58 -10.73 -5.74
N GLU A 16 16.22 -10.81 -6.91
CA GLU A 16 15.68 -10.20 -8.12
C GLU A 16 14.48 -10.97 -8.69
N LEU A 17 13.61 -10.22 -9.36
CA LEU A 17 12.41 -10.78 -9.97
C LEU A 17 12.76 -11.58 -11.22
N TYR A 18 12.20 -12.78 -11.34
CA TYR A 18 12.26 -13.54 -12.58
C TYR A 18 11.32 -12.92 -13.63
N GLY A 19 11.77 -12.88 -14.88
CA GLY A 19 11.06 -12.26 -16.01
C GLY A 19 11.79 -11.06 -16.60
N GLN A 20 11.28 -10.54 -17.71
CA GLN A 20 11.75 -9.30 -18.32
C GLN A 20 11.02 -8.12 -17.68
N LYS A 21 11.76 -7.18 -17.10
CA LYS A 21 11.22 -5.90 -16.59
C LYS A 21 11.16 -4.84 -17.69
N GLU A 22 10.10 -4.05 -17.69
CA GLU A 22 9.92 -2.82 -18.46
C GLU A 22 9.50 -1.72 -17.49
N LEU A 23 10.29 -0.64 -17.38
CA LEU A 23 9.96 0.50 -16.51
C LEU A 23 8.78 1.26 -17.13
N LEU A 24 7.68 1.38 -16.39
CA LEU A 24 6.49 2.14 -16.79
C LEU A 24 6.60 3.59 -16.35
N GLU A 25 7.00 3.83 -15.09
CA GLU A 25 7.03 5.17 -14.49
C GLU A 25 7.90 5.19 -13.23
N THR A 26 8.41 6.37 -12.88
CA THR A 26 9.22 6.62 -11.69
C THR A 26 8.56 7.76 -10.90
N PHE A 27 8.23 7.48 -9.64
CA PHE A 27 7.64 8.45 -8.71
C PHE A 27 8.62 8.86 -7.64
N HIS A 28 8.46 10.09 -7.12
CA HIS A 28 9.19 10.57 -5.95
C HIS A 28 8.21 11.12 -4.91
N PHE A 29 8.48 10.85 -3.64
CA PHE A 29 7.70 11.39 -2.52
C PHE A 29 8.58 11.58 -1.28
N PHE A 30 8.20 12.52 -0.42
CA PHE A 30 8.91 12.84 0.82
C PHE A 30 8.08 12.42 2.04
N THR A 31 8.72 11.90 3.10
CA THR A 31 8.10 11.77 4.43
C THR A 31 9.02 12.26 5.54
N ARG A 32 8.46 12.88 6.58
CA ARG A 32 9.23 13.61 7.61
C ARG A 32 10.13 12.72 8.46
N GLU A 33 9.75 11.45 8.65
CA GLU A 33 10.53 10.46 9.42
C GLU A 33 11.44 9.59 8.52
N GLY A 34 11.33 9.73 7.19
CA GLY A 34 11.92 8.80 6.23
C GLY A 34 12.83 9.43 5.17
N GLY A 35 12.66 10.71 4.87
CA GLY A 35 13.43 11.43 3.86
C GLY A 35 12.77 11.38 2.47
N LEU A 36 13.61 11.50 1.44
CA LEU A 36 13.19 11.40 0.03
C LEU A 36 13.18 9.93 -0.42
N PHE A 37 12.10 9.54 -1.11
CA PHE A 37 11.92 8.21 -1.67
C PHE A 37 11.71 8.27 -3.18
N ARG A 38 12.19 7.24 -3.87
CA ARG A 38 11.81 6.91 -5.25
C ARG A 38 11.02 5.61 -5.27
N ALA A 39 10.03 5.51 -6.15
CA ALA A 39 9.29 4.29 -6.41
C ALA A 39 9.20 4.03 -7.91
N ASP A 40 9.86 2.97 -8.35
CA ASP A 40 10.00 2.62 -9.77
C ASP A 40 9.01 1.49 -10.10
N GLU A 41 8.08 1.76 -11.02
CA GLU A 41 7.02 0.84 -11.42
C GLU A 41 7.41 0.05 -12.68
N TYR A 42 7.26 -1.27 -12.63
CA TYR A 42 7.62 -2.17 -13.70
C TYR A 42 6.45 -3.06 -14.14
N LEU A 43 6.26 -3.17 -15.46
CA LEU A 43 5.63 -4.34 -16.06
C LEU A 43 6.66 -5.47 -16.09
N VAL A 44 6.28 -6.69 -15.69
CA VAL A 44 7.17 -7.85 -15.64
C VAL A 44 6.58 -9.02 -16.41
N THR A 45 7.17 -9.33 -17.56
CA THR A 45 6.75 -10.45 -18.40
C THR A 45 7.45 -11.74 -17.95
N GLY A 46 6.67 -12.74 -17.54
CA GLY A 46 7.14 -14.05 -17.11
C GLY A 46 7.38 -14.21 -15.59
N GLY A 47 7.10 -13.19 -14.78
CA GLY A 47 7.12 -13.27 -13.32
C GLY A 47 5.81 -13.79 -12.72
N ASP A 48 5.77 -13.92 -11.39
CA ASP A 48 4.57 -14.35 -10.64
C ASP A 48 3.37 -13.39 -10.80
N TYR A 49 3.68 -12.11 -11.03
CA TYR A 49 2.72 -11.01 -11.12
C TYR A 49 3.05 -10.12 -12.33
N GLN A 50 2.06 -9.37 -12.79
CA GLN A 50 2.20 -8.49 -13.96
C GLN A 50 2.94 -7.19 -13.60
N TYR A 51 2.65 -6.62 -12.43
CA TYR A 51 3.15 -5.32 -12.03
C TYR A 51 3.91 -5.40 -10.71
N TYR A 52 5.01 -4.66 -10.62
CA TYR A 52 5.80 -4.50 -9.41
C TYR A 52 6.17 -3.03 -9.22
N LEU A 53 6.36 -2.63 -7.97
CA LEU A 53 6.88 -1.32 -7.58
C LEU A 53 8.05 -1.56 -6.62
N ASP A 54 9.27 -1.29 -7.06
CA ASP A 54 10.44 -1.31 -6.19
C ASP A 54 10.60 0.08 -5.56
N VAL A 55 10.78 0.15 -4.24
CA VAL A 55 10.80 1.41 -3.48
C VAL A 55 12.17 1.61 -2.85
N TYR A 56 12.74 2.78 -3.06
CA TYR A 56 14.10 3.15 -2.71
C TYR A 56 14.09 4.32 -1.73
N SER A 57 14.86 4.20 -0.65
CA SER A 57 15.29 5.35 0.15
C SER A 57 16.43 6.01 -0.62
N ILE A 58 16.26 7.27 -1.02
CA ILE A 58 17.27 7.99 -1.79
C ILE A 58 18.44 8.36 -0.88
N GLY A 59 19.62 7.92 -1.28
CA GLY A 59 20.89 8.25 -0.64
C GLY A 59 21.26 9.70 -0.92
N CYS A 60 22.05 10.30 -0.04
CA CYS A 60 22.45 11.70 -0.17
C CYS A 60 23.93 11.86 0.10
N THR A 61 24.60 12.67 -0.71
CA THR A 61 26.02 13.04 -0.52
C THR A 61 26.28 13.72 0.83
N THR A 62 25.25 14.30 1.46
CA THR A 62 25.28 14.88 2.81
C THR A 62 24.25 14.20 3.71
N PRO A 63 24.66 13.56 4.83
CA PRO A 63 23.73 12.93 5.77
C PRO A 63 22.64 13.89 6.28
N ASP A 64 21.44 13.35 6.47
CA ASP A 64 20.23 14.03 6.97
C ASP A 64 19.75 15.26 6.15
N PHE A 65 20.42 15.62 5.05
CA PHE A 65 20.12 16.83 4.26
C PHE A 65 18.67 16.85 3.74
N TYR A 66 18.19 15.76 3.14
CA TYR A 66 16.81 15.66 2.68
C TYR A 66 15.78 15.74 3.82
N LEU A 67 16.10 15.17 4.99
CA LEU A 67 15.23 15.24 6.18
C LEU A 67 15.13 16.67 6.72
N GLN A 68 16.23 17.40 6.73
CA GLN A 68 16.29 18.80 7.17
C GLN A 68 15.55 19.71 6.20
N ILE A 69 16.01 19.82 4.95
CA ILE A 69 15.40 20.73 3.96
C ILE A 69 13.93 20.39 3.69
N GLY A 70 13.59 19.09 3.59
CA GLY A 70 12.20 18.66 3.39
C GLY A 70 11.32 18.87 4.62
N GLY A 71 11.88 18.78 5.83
CA GLY A 71 11.20 19.11 7.08
C GLY A 71 10.93 20.61 7.20
N ASP A 72 11.93 21.44 6.91
CA ASP A 72 11.84 22.91 6.94
C ASP A 72 10.79 23.41 5.93
N CYS A 73 10.79 22.91 4.69
CA CYS A 73 9.79 23.29 3.68
C CYS A 73 8.36 22.91 4.09
N LEU A 74 8.16 21.76 4.76
CA LEU A 74 6.84 21.40 5.30
C LEU A 74 6.42 22.29 6.48
N ASP A 75 7.35 22.73 7.32
CA ASP A 75 7.07 23.67 8.42
C ASP A 75 6.79 25.10 7.92
N GLU A 76 7.32 25.48 6.76
CA GLU A 76 6.92 26.69 6.01
C GLU A 76 5.56 26.54 5.29
N GLY A 77 4.99 25.33 5.26
CA GLY A 77 3.67 25.04 4.66
C GLY A 77 3.70 24.76 3.15
N ALA A 78 4.85 24.37 2.58
CA ALA A 78 4.94 23.96 1.18
C ALA A 78 4.14 22.67 0.91
N HIS A 79 3.53 22.59 -0.27
CA HIS A 79 2.81 21.38 -0.70
C HIS A 79 3.80 20.24 -1.00
N GLN A 80 3.41 18.99 -0.72
CA GLN A 80 4.33 17.84 -0.76
C GLN A 80 5.06 17.69 -2.11
N GLN A 81 4.40 17.99 -3.23
CA GLN A 81 5.03 17.94 -4.56
C GLN A 81 6.11 19.03 -4.73
N ASP A 82 5.92 20.21 -4.16
CA ASP A 82 6.89 21.32 -4.26
C ASP A 82 8.12 21.03 -3.41
N VAL A 83 7.94 20.38 -2.25
CA VAL A 83 9.04 19.83 -1.45
C VAL A 83 9.83 18.80 -2.28
N VAL A 84 9.16 17.82 -2.89
CA VAL A 84 9.80 16.80 -3.71
C VAL A 84 10.57 17.41 -4.88
N ASN A 85 9.98 18.35 -5.61
CA ASN A 85 10.64 19.06 -6.70
C ASN A 85 11.90 19.79 -6.19
N THR A 86 11.79 20.53 -5.09
CA THR A 86 12.90 21.26 -4.45
C THR A 86 14.04 20.32 -4.06
N LEU A 87 13.74 19.16 -3.48
CA LEU A 87 14.77 18.19 -3.08
C LEU A 87 15.47 17.54 -4.30
N LEU A 88 14.76 17.34 -5.41
CA LEU A 88 15.34 16.83 -6.66
C LEU A 88 16.18 17.89 -7.39
N GLU A 89 15.74 19.15 -7.42
CA GLU A 89 16.46 20.26 -8.05
C GLU A 89 17.81 20.59 -7.39
N LEU A 90 18.05 20.11 -6.16
CA LEU A 90 19.32 20.26 -5.45
C LEU A 90 20.42 19.31 -5.96
N ASP A 91 20.10 18.28 -6.75
CA ASP A 91 21.04 17.33 -7.38
C ASP A 91 22.01 16.65 -6.38
N MET A 92 21.47 16.24 -5.22
CA MET A 92 22.25 15.70 -4.09
C MET A 92 22.15 14.16 -3.94
N GLU A 93 21.55 13.44 -4.90
CA GLU A 93 21.41 11.97 -4.85
C GLU A 93 22.79 11.29 -4.86
N ASP A 94 22.96 10.30 -4.00
CA ASP A 94 24.07 9.35 -4.05
C ASP A 94 23.52 7.94 -4.32
N GLU A 95 23.75 7.42 -5.52
CA GLU A 95 23.39 6.05 -5.91
C GLU A 95 24.05 4.99 -5.01
N GLN A 96 25.22 5.29 -4.39
CA GLN A 96 25.95 4.31 -3.56
C GLN A 96 25.33 4.11 -2.18
N THR A 97 24.65 5.13 -1.63
CA THR A 97 23.87 5.03 -0.39
C THR A 97 22.37 4.83 -0.63
N THR A 98 21.90 4.98 -1.88
CA THR A 98 20.51 4.69 -2.28
C THR A 98 20.19 3.21 -2.12
N LYS A 99 19.17 2.90 -1.31
CA LYS A 99 18.83 1.52 -0.90
C LYS A 99 17.41 1.16 -1.29
N ARG A 100 17.21 0.01 -1.95
CA ARG A 100 15.87 -0.60 -2.10
C ARG A 100 15.37 -1.05 -0.72
N ILE A 101 14.37 -0.35 -0.20
CA ILE A 101 13.74 -0.62 1.10
C ILE A 101 12.36 -1.26 0.97
N GLY A 102 11.79 -1.36 -0.24
CA GLY A 102 10.48 -1.93 -0.42
C GLY A 102 10.25 -2.57 -1.77
N ARG A 103 9.25 -3.44 -1.82
CA ARG A 103 8.69 -4.03 -3.03
C ARG A 103 7.20 -4.31 -2.84
N VAL A 104 6.39 -3.76 -3.74
CA VAL A 104 4.98 -4.13 -3.90
C VAL A 104 4.84 -4.95 -5.18
N ALA A 105 3.98 -5.96 -5.18
CA ALA A 105 3.66 -6.78 -6.36
C ALA A 105 2.13 -6.88 -6.49
N TYR A 106 1.62 -6.69 -7.70
CA TYR A 106 0.20 -6.56 -7.96
C TYR A 106 -0.17 -6.97 -9.39
N ARG A 107 -1.48 -7.08 -9.64
CA ARG A 107 -2.07 -7.58 -10.89
C ARG A 107 -3.41 -6.89 -11.14
N ASP A 108 -3.92 -7.03 -12.35
CA ASP A 108 -5.29 -6.61 -12.66
C ASP A 108 -6.31 -7.45 -11.89
N PHE A 109 -7.38 -6.78 -11.44
CA PHE A 109 -8.51 -7.36 -10.73
C PHE A 109 -9.78 -6.62 -11.13
N ASN A 110 -10.79 -7.37 -11.58
CA ASN A 110 -12.03 -6.79 -12.10
C ASN A 110 -13.16 -6.91 -11.07
N PHE A 111 -13.90 -5.83 -10.86
CA PHE A 111 -15.10 -5.80 -10.02
C PHE A 111 -16.26 -5.07 -10.73
N ASN A 112 -17.49 -5.28 -10.25
CA ASN A 112 -18.66 -4.54 -10.71
C ASN A 112 -18.90 -3.35 -9.78
N ASP A 113 -18.99 -2.12 -10.29
CA ASP A 113 -19.44 -0.98 -9.47
C ASP A 113 -20.97 -0.94 -9.36
N HIS A 114 -21.51 0.01 -8.61
CA HIS A 114 -22.92 0.10 -8.23
C HIS A 114 -23.91 0.23 -9.39
N ASP A 115 -23.46 0.65 -10.58
CA ASP A 115 -24.24 0.73 -11.82
C ASP A 115 -24.21 -0.58 -12.64
N GLY A 116 -23.35 -1.53 -12.27
CA GLY A 116 -23.08 -2.76 -13.01
C GLY A 116 -21.93 -2.67 -14.02
N THR A 117 -21.23 -1.53 -14.11
CA THR A 117 -20.04 -1.38 -14.96
C THR A 117 -18.88 -2.21 -14.41
N ILE A 118 -18.16 -2.90 -15.30
CA ILE A 118 -16.96 -3.66 -14.95
C ILE A 118 -15.77 -2.70 -14.89
N VAL A 119 -15.20 -2.55 -13.70
CA VAL A 119 -14.03 -1.73 -13.41
C VAL A 119 -12.80 -2.63 -13.30
N THR A 120 -11.71 -2.27 -13.99
CA THR A 120 -10.39 -2.90 -13.84
C THR A 120 -9.57 -2.09 -12.84
N ALA A 121 -9.16 -2.74 -11.75
CA ALA A 121 -8.42 -2.17 -10.64
C ALA A 121 -7.11 -2.94 -10.41
N LYS A 122 -6.22 -2.42 -9.56
CA LYS A 122 -5.00 -3.15 -9.16
C LYS A 122 -5.21 -3.87 -7.83
N GLN A 123 -5.09 -5.20 -7.82
CA GLN A 123 -5.03 -5.97 -6.58
C GLN A 123 -3.59 -6.15 -6.12
N ILE A 124 -3.29 -5.67 -4.91
CA ILE A 124 -2.04 -5.99 -4.21
C ILE A 124 -1.98 -7.49 -3.92
N LYS A 125 -0.84 -8.11 -4.23
CA LYS A 125 -0.54 -9.53 -3.99
C LYS A 125 0.73 -9.77 -3.16
N SER A 126 1.52 -8.73 -2.95
CA SER A 126 2.54 -8.65 -1.91
C SER A 126 2.88 -7.19 -1.67
N ALA A 127 3.13 -6.85 -0.41
CA ALA A 127 3.84 -5.64 -0.02
C ALA A 127 4.86 -6.02 1.05
N VAL A 128 6.14 -5.72 0.80
CA VAL A 128 7.23 -5.84 1.78
C VAL A 128 7.96 -4.51 1.83
N ILE A 129 8.14 -4.01 3.04
CA ILE A 129 8.87 -2.78 3.36
C ILE A 129 9.88 -3.16 4.47
N ASP A 130 11.08 -2.62 4.44
CA ASP A 130 12.12 -2.86 5.44
C ASP A 130 11.69 -2.36 6.82
N ARG A 131 12.08 -3.05 7.88
CA ARG A 131 11.53 -2.87 9.23
C ARG A 131 11.71 -1.45 9.75
N ASP A 132 12.87 -0.86 9.47
CA ASP A 132 13.25 0.47 9.95
C ASP A 132 12.36 1.57 9.36
N PHE A 133 11.66 1.30 8.25
CA PHE A 133 10.75 2.22 7.58
C PHE A 133 9.26 1.91 7.84
N ARG A 134 8.94 0.91 8.69
CA ARG A 134 7.55 0.53 9.07
C ARG A 134 6.96 1.47 10.12
N GLY A 135 6.98 2.77 9.85
CA GLY A 135 6.40 3.82 10.71
C GLY A 135 6.27 5.18 10.02
N ALA A 136 7.19 5.51 9.10
CA ALA A 136 7.34 6.81 8.43
C ALA A 136 6.27 7.15 7.37
N GLY A 137 5.00 6.79 7.58
CA GLY A 137 3.88 6.99 6.63
C GLY A 137 3.98 6.23 5.29
N LEU A 138 5.13 5.60 5.02
CA LEU A 138 5.56 5.04 3.73
C LEU A 138 4.52 4.13 3.06
N ALA A 139 3.96 3.16 3.80
CA ALA A 139 3.02 2.19 3.26
C ALA A 139 1.71 2.84 2.79
N SER A 140 1.20 3.83 3.54
CA SER A 140 0.01 4.61 3.16
C SER A 140 0.28 5.50 1.95
N ASN A 141 1.44 6.18 1.88
CA ASN A 141 1.81 7.02 0.72
C ASN A 141 1.93 6.20 -0.58
N ILE A 142 2.56 5.02 -0.53
CA ILE A 142 2.63 4.10 -1.68
C ILE A 142 1.21 3.69 -2.14
N TYR A 143 0.28 3.46 -1.21
CA TYR A 143 -1.09 3.06 -1.54
C TYR A 143 -1.94 4.24 -2.04
N ARG A 144 -1.72 5.46 -1.53
CA ARG A 144 -2.29 6.73 -2.05
C ARG A 144 -1.91 6.88 -3.52
N MET A 145 -0.60 6.92 -3.79
CA MET A 145 0.02 7.04 -5.11
C MET A 145 -0.47 5.97 -6.12
N LEU A 146 -0.48 4.69 -5.74
CA LEU A 146 -0.98 3.61 -6.62
C LEU A 146 -2.49 3.73 -6.91
N THR A 147 -3.27 4.27 -5.97
CA THR A 147 -4.71 4.54 -6.19
C THR A 147 -4.91 5.78 -7.07
N GLU A 148 -4.07 6.80 -6.95
CA GLU A 148 -4.12 7.99 -7.81
C GLU A 148 -3.76 7.67 -9.26
N LYS A 149 -2.79 6.78 -9.48
CA LYS A 149 -2.40 6.33 -10.82
C LYS A 149 -3.44 5.44 -11.49
N HIS A 150 -3.96 4.45 -10.75
CA HIS A 150 -4.80 3.38 -11.32
C HIS A 150 -6.28 3.49 -10.97
N ASP A 151 -6.70 4.63 -10.40
CA ASP A 151 -8.02 5.03 -9.91
C ASP A 151 -8.62 4.15 -8.78
N HIS A 152 -8.32 2.84 -8.73
CA HIS A 152 -8.84 1.89 -7.76
C HIS A 152 -7.76 0.90 -7.30
N LEU A 153 -7.59 0.76 -5.99
CA LEU A 153 -6.64 -0.17 -5.37
C LEU A 153 -7.36 -1.16 -4.46
N VAL A 154 -6.99 -2.43 -4.57
CA VAL A 154 -7.70 -3.56 -3.97
C VAL A 154 -6.77 -4.38 -3.10
N CYS A 155 -7.21 -4.77 -1.90
CA CYS A 155 -6.42 -5.61 -1.01
C CYS A 155 -6.29 -7.05 -1.54
N ASP A 156 -5.30 -7.79 -1.04
CA ASP A 156 -5.26 -9.23 -1.26
C ASP A 156 -6.35 -9.94 -0.45
N SER A 157 -6.80 -11.10 -0.93
CA SER A 157 -7.66 -12.02 -0.18
C SER A 157 -6.90 -12.92 0.82
N MET A 158 -5.57 -12.75 0.93
CA MET A 158 -4.76 -13.25 2.05
C MET A 158 -3.74 -12.17 2.46
N GLN A 159 -3.76 -11.74 3.71
CA GLN A 159 -2.95 -10.62 4.20
C GLN A 159 -2.16 -11.01 5.45
N SER A 160 -1.00 -10.40 5.69
CA SER A 160 -0.39 -10.46 7.02
C SER A 160 -1.22 -9.65 8.03
N ILE A 161 -1.08 -9.93 9.33
CA ILE A 161 -1.69 -9.10 10.40
C ILE A 161 -1.31 -7.61 10.24
N SER A 162 -0.09 -7.32 9.78
CA SER A 162 0.35 -5.95 9.46
C SER A 162 -0.34 -5.36 8.22
N GLY A 163 -0.59 -6.17 7.18
CA GLY A 163 -1.34 -5.75 5.99
C GLY A 163 -2.81 -5.46 6.30
N GLY A 164 -3.47 -6.36 7.02
CA GLY A 164 -4.82 -6.12 7.54
C GLY A 164 -4.89 -4.87 8.41
N SER A 165 -3.88 -4.64 9.26
CA SER A 165 -3.80 -3.45 10.12
C SER A 165 -3.60 -2.16 9.33
N LEU A 166 -2.87 -2.20 8.21
CA LEU A 166 -2.73 -1.06 7.29
C LEU A 166 -4.11 -0.68 6.72
N TRP A 167 -4.83 -1.65 6.14
CA TRP A 167 -6.18 -1.42 5.59
C TRP A 167 -7.20 -1.01 6.67
N ALA A 168 -7.15 -1.61 7.86
CA ALA A 168 -8.04 -1.32 8.97
C ALA A 168 -7.69 -0.06 9.78
N SER A 169 -6.69 0.74 9.36
CA SER A 169 -6.26 1.94 10.07
C SER A 169 -5.66 3.03 9.16
N SER A 170 -4.50 2.79 8.53
CA SER A 170 -3.78 3.81 7.73
C SER A 170 -4.37 4.09 6.35
N ILE A 171 -5.08 3.14 5.74
CA ILE A 171 -5.79 3.42 4.47
C ILE A 171 -7.10 4.17 4.73
N LEU A 172 -7.71 3.98 5.91
CA LEU A 172 -8.91 4.71 6.35
C LEU A 172 -8.67 6.20 6.69
N SER A 173 -7.42 6.66 6.73
CA SER A 173 -7.09 8.09 6.77
C SER A 173 -6.85 8.72 5.39
N ILE A 174 -6.82 7.91 4.32
CA ILE A 174 -6.67 8.40 2.93
C ILE A 174 -8.05 8.66 2.31
N GLY A 175 -9.03 7.78 2.56
CA GLY A 175 -10.36 7.89 1.96
C GLY A 175 -11.38 6.85 2.46
N GLU A 176 -12.55 6.84 1.83
CA GLU A 176 -13.56 5.79 2.03
C GLU A 176 -13.05 4.45 1.45
N VAL A 177 -13.05 3.41 2.28
CA VAL A 177 -12.69 2.05 1.85
C VAL A 177 -13.96 1.21 1.80
N ARG A 178 -14.34 0.76 0.60
CA ARG A 178 -15.55 -0.05 0.36
C ARG A 178 -15.24 -1.55 0.53
N ILE A 179 -16.18 -2.31 1.10
CA ILE A 179 -16.06 -3.76 1.33
C ILE A 179 -16.80 -4.50 0.20
N TYR A 180 -16.09 -5.25 -0.64
CA TYR A 180 -16.61 -5.89 -1.86
C TYR A 180 -16.64 -7.41 -1.81
N ASP A 181 -17.77 -8.02 -2.15
CA ASP A 181 -17.96 -9.48 -2.19
C ASP A 181 -17.79 -10.05 -3.59
N THR A 182 -16.72 -10.82 -3.80
CA THR A 182 -16.39 -11.41 -5.12
C THR A 182 -17.25 -12.62 -5.50
N LYS A 183 -18.00 -13.23 -4.57
CA LYS A 183 -19.00 -14.27 -4.91
C LYS A 183 -20.37 -13.67 -5.24
N LYS A 184 -20.74 -12.56 -4.60
CA LYS A 184 -21.97 -11.81 -4.93
C LYS A 184 -21.77 -10.78 -6.05
N ALA A 185 -20.53 -10.46 -6.38
CA ALA A 185 -20.11 -9.42 -7.33
C ALA A 185 -20.72 -8.03 -7.05
N GLN A 186 -20.67 -7.62 -5.77
CA GLN A 186 -21.22 -6.33 -5.29
C GLN A 186 -20.48 -5.81 -4.04
N PHE A 187 -20.53 -4.51 -3.81
CA PHE A 187 -20.23 -3.93 -2.50
C PHE A 187 -21.28 -4.34 -1.46
N ILE A 188 -20.84 -4.60 -0.23
CA ILE A 188 -21.70 -5.09 0.87
C ILE A 188 -21.71 -4.18 2.10
N ASP A 189 -20.68 -3.35 2.30
CA ASP A 189 -20.59 -2.37 3.40
C ASP A 189 -19.46 -1.36 3.11
N VAL A 190 -19.31 -0.34 3.94
CA VAL A 190 -18.15 0.56 3.99
C VAL A 190 -17.32 0.22 5.22
N LEU A 191 -16.00 0.14 5.09
CA LEU A 191 -15.08 -0.19 6.19
C LEU A 191 -14.99 0.98 7.18
N GLY A 192 -15.35 0.72 8.43
CA GLY A 192 -15.18 1.64 9.55
C GLY A 192 -13.94 1.34 10.40
N ARG A 193 -13.84 2.07 11.52
CA ARG A 193 -12.75 1.93 12.49
C ARG A 193 -12.71 0.53 13.11
N LEU A 194 -11.54 0.15 13.62
CA LEU A 194 -11.28 -1.16 14.26
C LEU A 194 -11.51 -2.38 13.34
N GLY A 195 -11.55 -2.17 12.02
CA GLY A 195 -11.71 -3.26 11.05
C GLY A 195 -13.12 -3.83 10.96
N LEU A 196 -14.15 -3.05 11.32
CA LEU A 196 -15.56 -3.41 11.24
C LEU A 196 -16.27 -2.51 10.23
N GLY A 197 -17.09 -3.07 9.34
CA GLY A 197 -17.95 -2.29 8.44
C GLY A 197 -19.02 -1.48 9.19
N ILE A 198 -19.45 -0.36 8.62
CA ILE A 198 -20.41 0.58 9.24
C ILE A 198 -21.76 -0.10 9.54
N ASN A 199 -22.17 -1.05 8.71
CA ASN A 199 -23.38 -1.86 8.89
C ASN A 199 -23.09 -3.21 9.58
N GLY A 200 -21.90 -3.39 10.15
CA GLY A 200 -21.47 -4.56 10.90
C GLY A 200 -20.80 -5.66 10.09
N ALA A 201 -20.48 -5.45 8.80
CA ALA A 201 -19.77 -6.45 8.02
C ALA A 201 -18.31 -6.59 8.51
N VAL A 202 -17.98 -7.73 9.12
CA VAL A 202 -16.58 -8.06 9.47
C VAL A 202 -15.88 -8.57 8.20
N PRO A 203 -14.76 -7.97 7.76
CA PRO A 203 -14.10 -8.35 6.52
C PRO A 203 -12.74 -9.03 6.72
N TRP A 204 -12.46 -9.71 7.83
CA TRP A 204 -11.28 -10.61 7.96
C TRP A 204 -11.65 -11.92 8.65
N SER A 205 -10.88 -13.00 8.46
CA SER A 205 -10.81 -14.14 9.41
C SER A 205 -9.44 -14.24 10.05
N CYS A 206 -9.41 -14.92 11.18
CA CYS A 206 -8.21 -15.35 11.88
C CYS A 206 -8.06 -16.88 11.93
N GLN A 207 -8.71 -17.66 11.05
CA GLN A 207 -8.68 -19.13 11.11
C GLN A 207 -7.26 -19.73 11.06
N THR A 208 -6.31 -19.03 10.42
CA THR A 208 -4.91 -19.42 10.28
C THR A 208 -3.97 -18.83 11.34
N LEU A 209 -4.51 -18.20 12.40
CA LEU A 209 -3.74 -17.54 13.46
C LEU A 209 -3.75 -18.32 14.78
N THR A 210 -2.70 -18.16 15.58
CA THR A 210 -2.68 -18.56 17.01
C THR A 210 -3.45 -17.54 17.87
N ILE A 211 -3.72 -17.88 19.13
CA ILE A 211 -4.38 -16.97 20.09
C ILE A 211 -3.57 -15.67 20.24
N GLU A 212 -2.25 -15.77 20.45
CA GLU A 212 -1.33 -14.62 20.55
C GLU A 212 -1.37 -13.71 19.30
N GLN A 213 -1.66 -14.29 18.13
CA GLN A 213 -1.76 -13.58 16.86
C GLN A 213 -3.14 -12.96 16.63
N ILE A 214 -4.20 -13.53 17.23
CA ILE A 214 -5.53 -12.91 17.34
C ILE A 214 -5.48 -11.71 18.30
N ASP A 215 -4.77 -11.84 19.42
CA ASP A 215 -4.52 -10.74 20.35
C ASP A 215 -3.71 -9.61 19.68
N LEU A 216 -2.72 -9.96 18.85
CA LEU A 216 -1.96 -9.00 18.03
C LEU A 216 -2.80 -8.34 16.92
N TRP A 217 -3.83 -9.02 16.40
CA TRP A 217 -4.80 -8.42 15.47
C TRP A 217 -5.68 -7.37 16.17
N GLY A 218 -6.09 -7.63 17.42
CA GLY A 218 -6.70 -6.66 18.33
C GLY A 218 -8.03 -6.05 17.85
N ARG A 219 -8.71 -6.73 16.92
CA ARG A 219 -9.85 -6.21 16.15
C ARG A 219 -10.88 -7.32 15.88
N SER A 220 -12.05 -6.95 15.35
CA SER A 220 -13.09 -7.92 14.95
C SER A 220 -12.60 -8.90 13.87
N TYR A 221 -13.06 -10.15 13.92
CA TYR A 221 -12.77 -11.19 12.92
C TYR A 221 -13.95 -12.16 12.80
N ASN A 222 -14.11 -12.78 11.63
CA ASN A 222 -15.05 -13.88 11.41
C ASN A 222 -14.46 -15.19 11.93
N GLN A 223 -15.32 -16.06 12.44
CA GLN A 223 -14.97 -17.44 12.77
C GLN A 223 -14.87 -18.32 11.52
N ASP A 224 -15.55 -17.97 10.42
CA ASP A 224 -15.48 -18.67 9.14
C ASP A 224 -14.33 -18.18 8.26
N ALA A 225 -13.73 -19.10 7.47
CA ALA A 225 -12.65 -18.85 6.52
C ALA A 225 -12.95 -17.69 5.55
N CYS A 226 -11.93 -17.07 4.96
CA CYS A 226 -12.12 -15.81 4.25
C CYS A 226 -11.21 -15.63 3.00
N HIS A 227 -11.69 -15.76 1.74
CA HIS A 227 -10.78 -15.48 0.59
C HIS A 227 -11.25 -15.05 -0.86
N HIS A 228 -12.35 -14.50 -1.40
CA HIS A 228 -13.75 -14.00 -1.24
C HIS A 228 -14.20 -12.53 -0.98
N ILE A 229 -13.85 -11.80 0.08
CA ILE A 229 -14.09 -10.32 0.14
C ILE A 229 -12.77 -9.63 -0.22
N VAL A 230 -12.84 -8.41 -0.71
CA VAL A 230 -11.69 -7.49 -0.76
C VAL A 230 -12.13 -6.11 -0.29
N ASN A 231 -11.20 -5.38 0.32
CA ASN A 231 -11.33 -3.96 0.61
C ASN A 231 -10.83 -3.19 -0.62
N VAL A 232 -11.59 -2.19 -1.05
CA VAL A 232 -11.34 -1.37 -2.23
C VAL A 232 -11.28 0.09 -1.80
N ILE A 233 -10.16 0.77 -2.04
CA ILE A 233 -10.11 2.23 -2.03
C ILE A 233 -10.23 2.74 -3.47
N SER A 234 -10.82 3.92 -3.66
CA SER A 234 -11.00 4.55 -4.95
C SER A 234 -10.61 6.03 -4.84
N LYS A 235 -9.92 6.55 -5.84
CA LYS A 235 -9.40 7.94 -5.92
C LYS A 235 -10.50 8.98 -5.75
N GLU A 236 -11.67 8.74 -6.34
CA GLU A 236 -12.89 9.55 -6.15
C GLU A 236 -13.42 9.61 -4.70
N ARG A 237 -12.88 8.79 -3.79
CA ARG A 237 -13.24 8.73 -2.36
C ARG A 237 -12.13 9.13 -1.42
N PHE A 238 -11.06 9.73 -1.92
CA PHE A 238 -10.09 10.38 -1.04
C PHE A 238 -10.74 11.51 -0.26
N TYR A 239 -10.24 11.77 0.95
CA TYR A 239 -10.59 12.99 1.66
C TYR A 239 -9.80 14.17 1.08
N GLU A 240 -10.37 15.37 1.16
CA GLU A 240 -9.65 16.61 0.84
C GLU A 240 -8.57 16.86 1.92
N GLU A 241 -7.40 17.31 1.50
CA GLU A 241 -6.21 17.62 2.34
C GLU A 241 -6.11 19.12 2.67
#